data_AF-A0A7J4NA38-F1
#
_entry.id   AF-A0A7J4NA38-F1
#
_cell.length_a   1.000
_cell.length_b   1.000
_cell.length_c   1.000
_cell.angle_alpha   90.00
_cell.angle_beta   90.00
_cell.angle_gamma   90.00
#
_symmetry.space_group_name_H-M   'P 1'
#
loop_
_entity.id
_entity.type
_entity.pdbx_description
1 polymer ?
#
loop_
_entity_poly.entity_id
_entity_poly.type
_entity_poly.pdbx_seq_one_letter_code
_entity_poly.pdbx_strand_id
1 'polypeptide(L)'
;MSWNGPLEKIDDYRWKIPRSYKECMNGDAVIFADEKMIKTIISDNSPEQAANVACLPGLVGRSLAMPDIHWGYGFPIGGVAALDAEEGVISPGGIGFDINCGVRLITTNLGVNDVTPKIKEIINTLFQNVPAGVGSKGVVDVAANQMDRILEEGAEWAVAEGYGWSEDLVRTEENGRMKNADPSKVSAKAKQRGVPQVGSLGSGNHFLEVDKVEKIFDPVAAKAFGLVEEGQITVSIHCGSRGCGHQIATDHLQVMERAVKDRDLRLPDRQLACAPINSKEGQDYHAAMACGANYAWANRQMIMHWVRQSFEKVFARPAEDMGMNLVYDVAHNIA
;
A
#
# COMPACT_ATOMS: atom_id res chain seq x y z
N MET A 1 -4.00 -21.16 -15.09
CA MET A 1 -3.92 -22.54 -14.59
C MET A 1 -4.71 -22.58 -13.30
N SER A 2 -5.47 -23.65 -13.04
CA SER A 2 -6.22 -23.82 -11.79
C SER A 2 -5.39 -24.61 -10.77
N TRP A 3 -5.65 -24.37 -9.49
CA TRP A 3 -5.03 -25.12 -8.40
C TRP A 3 -5.54 -26.55 -8.33
N ASN A 4 -4.63 -27.53 -8.21
CA ASN A 4 -4.95 -28.95 -8.04
C ASN A 4 -4.16 -29.60 -6.88
N GLY A 5 -3.48 -28.79 -6.05
CA GLY A 5 -2.71 -29.27 -4.91
C GLY A 5 -3.58 -29.57 -3.67
N PRO A 6 -2.96 -30.09 -2.60
CA PRO A 6 -3.66 -30.44 -1.37
C PRO A 6 -4.21 -29.19 -0.68
N LEU A 7 -5.44 -29.31 -0.17
CA LEU A 7 -6.10 -28.26 0.59
C LEU A 7 -6.97 -28.89 1.69
N GLU A 8 -6.57 -28.71 2.94
CA GLU A 8 -7.23 -29.28 4.12
C GLU A 8 -8.05 -28.19 4.83
N LYS A 9 -9.37 -28.42 5.03
CA LYS A 9 -10.20 -27.51 5.83
C LYS A 9 -9.77 -27.57 7.29
N ILE A 10 -9.41 -26.43 7.88
CA ILE A 10 -9.13 -26.29 9.33
C ILE A 10 -10.44 -26.00 10.06
N ASP A 11 -11.17 -24.99 9.60
CA ASP A 11 -12.50 -24.58 10.08
C ASP A 11 -13.28 -23.87 8.96
N ASP A 12 -14.37 -23.19 9.31
CA ASP A 12 -15.28 -22.55 8.35
C ASP A 12 -14.65 -21.42 7.53
N TYR A 13 -13.52 -20.87 7.97
CA TYR A 13 -12.88 -19.73 7.31
C TYR A 13 -11.39 -19.95 7.03
N ARG A 14 -10.86 -21.16 7.24
CA ARG A 14 -9.42 -21.43 7.09
C ARG A 14 -9.16 -22.75 6.39
N TRP A 15 -8.28 -22.68 5.39
CA TRP A 15 -7.83 -23.80 4.57
C TRP A 15 -6.31 -23.87 4.59
N LYS A 16 -5.75 -25.08 4.69
CA LYS A 16 -4.31 -25.33 4.84
C LYS A 16 -3.76 -26.06 3.64
N ILE A 17 -2.66 -25.55 3.10
CA ILE A 17 -1.76 -26.32 2.24
C ILE A 17 -0.67 -26.89 3.17
N PRO A 18 -0.62 -28.21 3.39
CA PRO A 18 0.28 -28.79 4.38
C PRO A 18 1.74 -28.61 3.96
N ARG A 19 2.63 -28.40 4.94
CA ARG A 19 4.10 -28.34 4.75
C ARG A 19 4.64 -29.51 3.94
N SER A 20 4.01 -30.68 4.00
CA SER A 20 4.43 -31.87 3.24
C SER A 20 4.18 -31.78 1.73
N TYR A 21 3.47 -30.75 1.24
CA TYR A 21 3.19 -30.58 -0.18
C TYR A 21 4.47 -30.38 -1.01
N LYS A 22 5.45 -29.63 -0.49
CA LYS A 22 6.75 -29.41 -1.12
C LYS A 22 7.88 -29.60 -0.13
N GLU A 23 8.95 -30.22 -0.58
CA GLU A 23 10.13 -30.48 0.25
C GLU A 23 10.73 -29.19 0.85
N CYS A 24 10.72 -28.09 0.08
CA CYS A 24 11.26 -26.80 0.49
C CYS A 24 10.42 -26.05 1.54
N MET A 25 9.17 -26.45 1.80
CA MET A 25 8.30 -25.70 2.70
C MET A 25 8.83 -25.78 4.14
N ASN A 26 9.05 -24.62 4.74
CA ASN A 26 9.49 -24.44 6.13
C ASN A 26 8.30 -24.39 7.11
N GLY A 27 7.09 -24.19 6.59
CA GLY A 27 5.83 -24.18 7.34
C GLY A 27 4.63 -24.45 6.44
N ASP A 28 3.43 -24.50 7.01
CA ASP A 28 2.20 -24.59 6.24
C ASP A 28 1.90 -23.26 5.51
N ALA A 29 1.08 -23.31 4.46
CA ALA A 29 0.38 -22.13 3.98
C ALA A 29 -1.09 -22.18 4.41
N VAL A 30 -1.65 -21.04 4.84
CA VAL A 30 -3.05 -20.93 5.29
C VAL A 30 -3.76 -19.85 4.48
N ILE A 31 -4.87 -20.24 3.87
CA ILE A 31 -5.76 -19.37 3.11
C ILE A 31 -7.01 -19.12 3.96
N PHE A 32 -7.31 -17.85 4.22
CA PHE A 32 -8.53 -17.44 4.90
C PHE A 32 -9.64 -17.29 3.86
N ALA A 33 -10.66 -18.14 3.90
CA ALA A 33 -11.77 -18.10 2.94
C ALA A 33 -12.96 -18.92 3.44
N ASP A 34 -14.17 -18.46 3.17
CA ASP A 34 -15.36 -19.30 3.35
C ASP A 34 -15.47 -20.37 2.23
N GLU A 35 -16.45 -21.26 2.34
CA GLU A 35 -16.66 -22.34 1.36
C GLU A 35 -17.03 -21.86 -0.05
N LYS A 36 -17.53 -20.63 -0.21
CA LYS A 36 -17.86 -20.07 -1.52
C LYS A 36 -16.62 -19.45 -2.15
N MET A 37 -15.89 -18.65 -1.38
CA MET A 37 -14.67 -17.96 -1.79
C MET A 37 -13.61 -18.96 -2.22
N ILE A 38 -13.40 -20.06 -1.47
CA ILE A 38 -12.36 -21.02 -1.79
C ILE A 38 -12.54 -21.67 -3.16
N LYS A 39 -13.79 -21.87 -3.61
CA LYS A 39 -14.09 -22.42 -4.95
C LYS A 39 -13.64 -21.49 -6.07
N THR A 40 -13.69 -20.18 -5.82
CA THR A 40 -13.19 -19.16 -6.75
C THR A 40 -11.67 -19.07 -6.67
N ILE A 41 -11.09 -19.07 -5.46
CA ILE A 41 -9.64 -18.98 -5.25
C ILE A 41 -8.89 -20.10 -5.98
N ILE A 42 -9.38 -21.34 -5.89
CA ILE A 42 -8.72 -22.48 -6.57
C ILE A 42 -8.89 -22.46 -8.10
N SER A 43 -9.67 -21.54 -8.66
CA SER A 43 -9.82 -21.40 -10.12
C SER A 43 -8.59 -20.78 -10.78
N ASP A 44 -7.78 -20.05 -10.03
CA ASP A 44 -6.43 -19.65 -10.41
C ASP A 44 -5.37 -20.47 -9.65
N ASN A 45 -4.10 -20.13 -9.84
CA ASN A 45 -2.99 -20.84 -9.21
C ASN A 45 -2.31 -20.02 -8.10
N SER A 46 -2.99 -19.01 -7.54
CA SER A 46 -2.49 -18.23 -6.40
C SER A 46 -2.20 -19.07 -5.14
N PRO A 47 -2.88 -20.20 -4.86
CA PRO A 47 -2.48 -21.08 -3.76
C PRO A 47 -1.06 -21.67 -3.93
N GLU A 48 -0.60 -21.87 -5.16
CA GLU A 48 0.77 -22.31 -5.46
C GLU A 48 1.80 -21.25 -5.06
N GLN A 49 1.47 -19.96 -5.25
CA GLN A 49 2.32 -18.85 -4.80
C GLN A 49 2.37 -18.79 -3.27
N ALA A 50 1.24 -18.99 -2.57
CA ALA A 50 1.23 -19.08 -1.11
C ALA A 50 2.12 -20.24 -0.60
N ALA A 51 2.09 -21.40 -1.29
CA ALA A 51 2.97 -22.52 -1.00
C ALA A 51 4.46 -22.23 -1.33
N ASN A 52 4.74 -21.50 -2.41
CA ASN A 52 6.09 -21.08 -2.78
C ASN A 52 6.70 -20.15 -1.72
N VAL A 53 5.91 -19.20 -1.21
CA VAL A 53 6.31 -18.28 -0.14
C VAL A 53 6.69 -19.04 1.13
N ALA A 54 6.00 -20.15 1.42
CA ALA A 54 6.35 -21.00 2.56
C ALA A 54 7.73 -21.69 2.43
N CYS A 55 8.38 -21.64 1.26
CA CYS A 55 9.75 -22.12 1.07
C CYS A 55 10.84 -21.08 1.35
N LEU A 56 10.48 -19.84 1.69
CA LEU A 56 11.48 -18.80 1.93
C LEU A 56 12.30 -19.08 3.19
N PRO A 57 13.63 -18.85 3.16
CA PRO A 57 14.48 -18.98 4.34
C PRO A 57 14.04 -18.03 5.47
N GLY A 58 14.04 -18.55 6.69
CA GLY A 58 13.65 -17.80 7.88
C GLY A 58 12.15 -17.53 8.02
N LEU A 59 11.27 -18.22 7.28
CA LEU A 59 9.82 -18.12 7.49
C LEU A 59 9.45 -18.38 8.96
N VAL A 60 8.73 -17.44 9.56
CA VAL A 60 8.20 -17.56 10.91
C VAL A 60 6.75 -18.04 10.84
N GLY A 61 6.51 -19.25 11.35
CA GLY A 61 5.18 -19.83 11.44
C GLY A 61 4.65 -20.32 10.08
N ARG A 62 3.86 -19.49 9.39
CA ARG A 62 3.11 -19.89 8.19
C ARG A 62 3.11 -18.80 7.13
N SER A 63 3.03 -19.20 5.87
CA SER A 63 2.62 -18.32 4.77
C SER A 63 1.11 -18.11 4.89
N LEU A 64 0.64 -16.87 4.91
CA LEU A 64 -0.77 -16.54 5.05
C LEU A 64 -1.28 -15.90 3.75
N ALA A 65 -2.52 -16.19 3.40
CA ALA A 65 -3.20 -15.52 2.30
C ALA A 65 -4.62 -15.14 2.69
N MET A 66 -4.95 -13.86 2.47
CA MET A 66 -6.22 -13.24 2.82
C MET A 66 -7.34 -13.69 1.86
N PRO A 67 -8.62 -13.42 2.19
CA PRO A 67 -9.76 -13.88 1.37
C PRO A 67 -9.82 -13.34 -0.05
N ASP A 68 -9.10 -12.26 -0.34
CA ASP A 68 -8.95 -11.63 -1.64
C ASP A 68 -7.69 -12.09 -2.40
N ILE A 69 -7.11 -13.23 -2.00
CA ILE A 69 -5.95 -13.84 -2.65
C ILE A 69 -6.17 -14.00 -4.17
N HIS A 70 -5.18 -13.57 -4.95
CA HIS A 70 -5.12 -13.82 -6.39
C HIS A 70 -3.68 -13.75 -6.91
N TRP A 71 -3.51 -14.17 -8.16
CA TRP A 71 -2.18 -14.28 -8.78
C TRP A 71 -1.39 -12.96 -8.76
N GLY A 72 -0.20 -12.99 -8.15
CA GLY A 72 0.74 -11.88 -8.06
C GLY A 72 2.10 -12.15 -8.72
N TYR A 73 3.15 -11.47 -8.26
CA TYR A 73 4.53 -11.65 -8.74
C TYR A 73 5.38 -12.35 -7.67
N GLY A 74 5.58 -13.66 -7.82
CA GLY A 74 6.24 -14.49 -6.80
C GLY A 74 5.34 -14.77 -5.59
N PHE A 75 4.97 -13.72 -4.86
CA PHE A 75 3.95 -13.78 -3.81
C PHE A 75 2.56 -13.58 -4.43
N PRO A 76 1.50 -14.17 -3.86
CA PRO A 76 0.15 -13.81 -4.23
C PRO A 76 -0.20 -12.42 -3.68
N ILE A 77 -1.05 -11.68 -4.40
CA ILE A 77 -1.69 -10.49 -3.81
C ILE A 77 -2.61 -10.98 -2.69
N GLY A 78 -2.70 -10.22 -1.59
CA GLY A 78 -3.35 -10.68 -0.35
C GLY A 78 -2.47 -11.65 0.47
N GLY A 79 -1.21 -11.86 0.08
CA GLY A 79 -0.25 -12.66 0.84
C GLY A 79 0.35 -11.90 2.03
N VAL A 80 0.63 -12.61 3.11
CA VAL A 80 1.39 -12.13 4.27
C VAL A 80 2.39 -13.20 4.67
N ALA A 81 3.66 -12.82 4.84
CA ALA A 81 4.69 -13.69 5.38
C ALA A 81 5.55 -12.92 6.37
N ALA A 82 5.75 -13.49 7.55
CA ALA A 82 6.75 -13.02 8.49
C ALA A 82 8.04 -13.82 8.30
N LEU A 83 9.16 -13.12 8.20
CA LEU A 83 10.49 -13.70 8.10
C LEU A 83 11.28 -13.29 9.35
N ASP A 84 12.20 -14.14 9.79
CA ASP A 84 13.06 -13.86 10.94
C ASP A 84 13.89 -12.59 10.69
N ALA A 85 13.93 -11.69 11.67
CA ALA A 85 14.54 -10.38 11.50
C ALA A 85 16.07 -10.43 11.35
N GLU A 86 16.72 -11.53 11.74
CA GLU A 86 18.18 -11.69 11.67
C GLU A 86 18.60 -12.67 10.58
N GLU A 87 17.89 -13.80 10.47
CA GLU A 87 18.24 -14.91 9.58
C GLU A 87 17.31 -15.03 8.34
N GLY A 88 16.27 -14.20 8.28
CA GLY A 88 15.30 -14.20 7.20
C GLY A 88 15.75 -13.45 5.96
N VAL A 89 14.85 -13.39 4.99
CA VAL A 89 15.06 -12.75 3.69
C VAL A 89 14.06 -11.62 3.46
N ILE A 90 14.45 -10.66 2.62
CA ILE A 90 13.54 -9.64 2.09
C ILE A 90 13.40 -9.82 0.57
N SER A 91 12.17 -9.74 0.07
CA SER A 91 11.85 -9.95 -1.34
C SER A 91 10.98 -8.82 -1.88
N PRO A 92 11.43 -8.09 -2.92
CA PRO A 92 10.59 -7.07 -3.56
C PRO A 92 9.25 -7.61 -4.09
N GLY A 93 9.20 -8.88 -4.51
CA GLY A 93 7.96 -9.53 -4.94
C GLY A 93 6.92 -9.70 -3.83
N GLY A 94 7.37 -9.79 -2.57
CA GLY A 94 6.48 -9.90 -1.41
C GLY A 94 5.88 -8.60 -0.92
N ILE A 95 6.51 -7.47 -1.25
CA ILE A 95 5.98 -6.13 -0.97
C ILE A 95 5.15 -5.61 -2.15
N GLY A 96 5.56 -5.94 -3.37
CA GLY A 96 4.91 -5.48 -4.60
C GLY A 96 5.58 -4.25 -5.21
N PHE A 97 5.21 -4.00 -6.47
CA PHE A 97 5.85 -2.92 -7.26
C PHE A 97 5.38 -1.53 -6.84
N ASP A 98 4.11 -1.36 -6.49
CA ASP A 98 3.62 -0.10 -5.95
C ASP A 98 3.81 -0.08 -4.43
N ILE A 99 5.05 0.20 -4.03
CA ILE A 99 5.47 0.28 -2.62
C ILE A 99 4.60 1.30 -1.89
N ASN A 100 4.05 0.92 -0.75
CA ASN A 100 3.09 1.70 0.02
C ASN A 100 1.92 2.22 -0.83
N CYS A 101 1.43 1.41 -1.79
CA CYS A 101 0.03 1.53 -2.17
C CYS A 101 -0.79 1.43 -0.89
N GLY A 102 -1.66 2.40 -0.67
CA GLY A 102 -2.26 2.66 0.62
C GLY A 102 -3.59 3.39 0.49
N VAL A 103 -4.41 3.29 1.53
CA VAL A 103 -5.70 3.95 1.60
C VAL A 103 -5.69 4.94 2.74
N ARG A 104 -6.21 6.14 2.45
CA ARG A 104 -6.46 7.19 3.42
C ARG A 104 -7.95 7.49 3.48
N LEU A 105 -8.52 7.51 4.68
CA LEU A 105 -9.93 7.85 4.90
C LEU A 105 -10.05 9.18 5.65
N ILE A 106 -10.79 10.12 5.07
CA ILE A 106 -11.09 11.43 5.64
C ILE A 106 -12.55 11.41 6.07
N THR A 107 -12.83 11.84 7.30
CA THR A 107 -14.20 12.03 7.79
C THR A 107 -14.65 13.48 7.60
N THR A 108 -15.95 13.75 7.62
CA THR A 108 -16.52 15.11 7.61
C THR A 108 -17.69 15.20 8.59
N ASN A 109 -18.15 16.39 8.95
CA ASN A 109 -19.42 16.59 9.64
C ASN A 109 -20.59 16.88 8.68
N LEU A 110 -20.40 16.60 7.38
CA LEU A 110 -21.42 16.76 6.36
C LEU A 110 -22.25 15.49 6.23
N GLY A 111 -23.55 15.66 6.00
CA GLY A 111 -24.45 14.57 5.64
C GLY A 111 -24.70 14.48 4.14
N VAL A 112 -25.31 13.37 3.71
CA VAL A 112 -25.76 13.15 2.33
C VAL A 112 -26.60 14.32 1.79
N ASN A 113 -27.42 14.96 2.61
CA ASN A 113 -28.27 16.07 2.19
C ASN A 113 -27.48 17.36 1.89
N ASP A 114 -26.32 17.57 2.52
CA ASP A 114 -25.44 18.71 2.26
C ASP A 114 -24.68 18.54 0.94
N VAL A 115 -24.27 17.29 0.66
CA VAL A 115 -23.40 16.95 -0.47
C VAL A 115 -24.17 16.66 -1.75
N THR A 116 -25.35 16.01 -1.67
CA THR A 116 -26.12 15.62 -2.87
C THR A 116 -26.40 16.77 -3.85
N PRO A 117 -26.80 17.98 -3.41
CA PRO A 117 -27.03 19.10 -4.31
C PRO A 117 -25.74 19.61 -5.00
N LYS A 118 -24.58 19.39 -4.39
CA LYS A 118 -23.26 19.90 -4.81
C LYS A 118 -22.35 18.83 -5.40
N ILE A 119 -22.76 17.56 -5.43
CA ILE A 119 -21.88 16.43 -5.77
C ILE A 119 -21.17 16.60 -7.12
N LYS A 120 -21.88 17.10 -8.14
CA LYS A 120 -21.27 17.36 -9.46
C LYS A 120 -20.16 18.41 -9.39
N GLU A 121 -20.38 19.47 -8.61
CA GLU A 121 -19.42 20.54 -8.41
C GLU A 121 -18.19 20.07 -7.62
N ILE A 122 -18.43 19.26 -6.57
CA ILE A 122 -17.37 18.61 -5.77
C ILE A 122 -16.50 17.73 -6.65
N ILE A 123 -17.10 16.78 -7.39
CA ILE A 123 -16.35 15.85 -8.25
C ILE A 123 -15.58 16.61 -9.34
N ASN A 124 -16.19 17.61 -9.98
CA ASN A 124 -15.48 18.43 -10.98
C ASN A 124 -14.31 19.20 -10.37
N THR A 125 -14.47 19.75 -9.17
CA THR A 125 -13.42 20.50 -8.48
C THR A 125 -12.28 19.59 -8.03
N LEU A 126 -12.60 18.40 -7.48
CA LEU A 126 -11.62 17.38 -7.13
C LEU A 126 -10.83 16.93 -8.36
N PHE A 127 -11.50 16.66 -9.47
CA PHE A 127 -10.83 16.25 -10.71
C PHE A 127 -9.90 17.33 -11.28
N GLN A 128 -10.25 18.62 -11.09
CA GLN A 128 -9.38 19.74 -11.48
C GLN A 128 -8.16 19.87 -10.58
N ASN A 129 -8.34 19.68 -9.27
CA ASN A 129 -7.31 19.94 -8.27
C ASN A 129 -6.39 18.73 -8.02
N VAL A 130 -6.86 17.50 -8.30
CA VAL A 130 -6.11 16.26 -8.06
C VAL A 130 -5.83 15.56 -9.40
N PRO A 131 -4.59 15.65 -9.92
CA PRO A 131 -4.22 15.00 -11.17
C PRO A 131 -4.39 13.49 -11.12
N ALA A 132 -5.06 12.93 -12.13
CA ALA A 132 -5.27 11.51 -12.33
C ALA A 132 -4.90 11.09 -13.75
N GLY A 133 -4.56 9.82 -13.97
CA GLY A 133 -4.22 9.23 -15.28
C GLY A 133 -2.77 8.80 -15.43
N VAL A 134 -2.53 7.96 -16.46
CA VAL A 134 -1.18 7.47 -16.81
C VAL A 134 -0.35 8.64 -17.35
N GLY A 135 0.80 8.91 -16.72
CA GLY A 135 1.70 9.98 -17.15
C GLY A 135 1.26 11.39 -16.77
N SER A 136 0.12 11.52 -16.08
CA SER A 136 -0.29 12.79 -15.48
C SER A 136 0.76 13.27 -14.50
N LYS A 137 1.05 14.57 -14.59
CA LYS A 137 2.04 15.22 -13.72
C LYS A 137 1.35 15.80 -12.49
N GLY A 138 2.06 15.86 -11.37
CA GLY A 138 1.66 16.59 -10.18
C GLY A 138 1.45 18.08 -10.48
N VAL A 139 0.67 18.74 -9.63
CA VAL A 139 0.37 20.19 -9.77
C VAL A 139 1.57 21.05 -9.35
N VAL A 140 2.47 20.49 -8.55
CA VAL A 140 3.61 21.21 -7.96
C VAL A 140 4.87 20.94 -8.76
N ASP A 141 5.57 22.01 -9.14
CA ASP A 141 6.92 21.90 -9.66
C ASP A 141 7.89 21.64 -8.48
N VAL A 142 7.98 20.37 -8.10
CA VAL A 142 8.93 19.95 -7.08
C VAL A 142 10.32 20.01 -7.69
N ALA A 143 11.08 21.02 -7.27
CA ALA A 143 12.47 21.13 -7.65
C ALA A 143 13.21 19.82 -7.32
N ALA A 144 14.06 19.36 -8.22
CA ALA A 144 14.72 18.05 -8.09
C ALA A 144 15.49 17.88 -6.75
N ASN A 145 15.90 18.99 -6.12
CA ASN A 145 16.56 19.01 -4.81
C ASN A 145 15.62 18.73 -3.62
N GLN A 146 14.30 18.84 -3.78
CA GLN A 146 13.32 18.48 -2.74
C GLN A 146 12.96 16.99 -2.78
N MET A 147 13.24 16.29 -3.90
CA MET A 147 12.90 14.87 -4.03
C MET A 147 13.57 14.00 -2.96
N ASP A 148 14.82 14.29 -2.60
CA ASP A 148 15.52 13.54 -1.56
C ASP A 148 14.89 13.77 -0.19
N ARG A 149 14.44 15.01 0.10
CA ARG A 149 13.67 15.31 1.31
C ARG A 149 12.35 14.56 1.34
N ILE A 150 11.60 14.51 0.23
CA ILE A 150 10.36 13.73 0.14
C ILE A 150 10.61 12.24 0.44
N LEU A 151 11.68 11.68 -0.12
CA LEU A 151 12.06 10.28 0.10
C LEU A 151 12.48 10.02 1.55
N GLU A 152 13.06 10.99 2.25
CA GLU A 152 13.57 10.83 3.62
C GLU A 152 12.54 11.18 4.71
N GLU A 153 11.73 12.21 4.48
CA GLU A 153 10.84 12.85 5.46
C GLU A 153 9.36 12.45 5.25
N GLY A 154 8.97 12.02 4.05
CA GLY A 154 7.62 11.54 3.77
C GLY A 154 6.51 12.58 4.01
N ALA A 155 5.44 12.21 4.73
CA ALA A 155 4.36 13.16 5.04
C ALA A 155 4.82 14.30 5.94
N GLU A 156 5.89 14.12 6.72
CA GLU A 156 6.49 15.18 7.56
C GLU A 156 6.92 16.37 6.69
N TRP A 157 7.59 16.09 5.56
CA TRP A 157 7.95 17.11 4.57
C TRP A 157 6.71 17.79 4.01
N ALA A 158 5.70 17.02 3.62
CA ALA A 158 4.49 17.59 3.02
C ALA A 158 3.79 18.56 3.99
N VAL A 159 3.65 18.19 5.27
CA VAL A 159 3.08 19.08 6.29
C VAL A 159 3.98 20.31 6.53
N ALA A 160 5.30 20.15 6.57
CA ALA A 160 6.24 21.27 6.75
C ALA A 160 6.19 22.28 5.59
N GLU A 161 5.91 21.82 4.37
CA GLU A 161 5.70 22.66 3.18
C GLU A 161 4.26 23.19 3.05
N GLY A 162 3.40 22.98 4.06
CA GLY A 162 2.05 23.52 4.14
C GLY A 162 0.93 22.62 3.61
N TYR A 163 1.24 21.37 3.23
CA TYR A 163 0.25 20.40 2.78
C TYR A 163 -0.39 19.67 3.95
N GLY A 164 -1.44 20.27 4.51
CA GLY A 164 -2.27 19.68 5.55
C GLY A 164 -1.88 20.14 6.95
N TRP A 165 -2.15 19.32 7.96
CA TRP A 165 -2.08 19.69 9.38
C TRP A 165 -1.19 18.74 10.16
N SER A 166 -0.63 19.23 11.28
CA SER A 166 0.28 18.43 12.11
C SER A 166 -0.35 17.16 12.70
N GLU A 167 -1.66 17.22 12.98
CA GLU A 167 -2.45 16.13 13.52
C GLU A 167 -2.72 15.01 12.51
N ASP A 168 -2.47 15.25 11.22
CA ASP A 168 -2.55 14.24 10.18
C ASP A 168 -1.42 13.21 10.31
N LEU A 169 -0.25 13.64 10.77
CA LEU A 169 0.91 12.74 10.93
C LEU A 169 0.60 11.65 11.95
N VAL A 170 0.04 12.00 13.11
CA VAL A 170 -0.27 11.04 14.20
C VAL A 170 -1.33 10.00 13.79
N ARG A 171 -2.10 10.27 12.72
CA ARG A 171 -3.12 9.36 12.18
C ARG A 171 -2.68 8.68 10.88
N THR A 172 -1.40 8.80 10.54
CA THR A 172 -0.79 8.07 9.43
C THR A 172 0.06 6.96 10.03
N GLU A 173 -0.03 5.75 9.48
CA GLU A 173 0.87 4.65 9.81
C GLU A 173 2.34 5.11 9.73
N GLU A 174 3.18 4.67 10.67
CA GLU A 174 4.57 5.16 10.85
C GLU A 174 4.69 6.69 11.06
N ASN A 175 3.61 7.36 11.47
CA ASN A 175 3.46 8.81 11.43
C ASN A 175 3.75 9.42 10.04
N GLY A 176 3.58 8.63 8.98
CA GLY A 176 3.86 9.00 7.60
C GLY A 176 5.35 9.02 7.23
N ARG A 177 6.21 8.42 8.05
CA ARG A 177 7.66 8.38 7.81
C ARG A 177 8.37 7.17 8.42
N MET A 178 8.92 6.33 7.54
CA MET A 178 9.93 5.33 7.91
C MET A 178 11.32 5.98 8.00
N LYS A 179 11.96 5.82 9.16
CA LYS A 179 13.22 6.52 9.51
C LYS A 179 14.49 5.92 8.89
N ASN A 180 14.42 4.68 8.42
CA ASN A 180 15.52 3.98 7.77
C ASN A 180 15.65 4.30 6.28
N ALA A 181 14.86 5.24 5.76
CA ALA A 181 14.93 5.71 4.39
C ALA A 181 16.31 6.30 4.06
N ASP A 182 16.90 5.85 2.96
CA ASP A 182 18.17 6.37 2.43
C ASP A 182 18.02 6.71 0.93
N PRO A 183 17.89 8.00 0.57
CA PRO A 183 17.76 8.43 -0.82
C PRO A 183 18.97 8.08 -1.71
N SER A 184 20.14 7.74 -1.14
CA SER A 184 21.31 7.30 -1.91
C SER A 184 21.13 5.89 -2.50
N LYS A 185 20.18 5.10 -1.97
CA LYS A 185 19.83 3.77 -2.46
C LYS A 185 18.78 3.81 -3.57
N VAL A 186 18.17 4.97 -3.81
CA VAL A 186 17.17 5.18 -4.85
C VAL A 186 17.86 5.61 -6.15
N SER A 187 17.63 4.87 -7.24
CA SER A 187 18.26 5.17 -8.52
C SER A 187 17.83 6.53 -9.08
N ALA A 188 18.72 7.16 -9.86
CA ALA A 188 18.38 8.42 -10.56
C ALA A 188 17.14 8.26 -11.45
N LYS A 189 16.93 7.09 -12.04
CA LYS A 189 15.76 6.77 -12.85
C LYS A 189 14.48 6.75 -12.02
N ALA A 190 14.51 6.17 -10.82
CA ALA A 190 13.36 6.18 -9.91
C ALA A 190 13.00 7.61 -9.48
N LYS A 191 13.99 8.44 -9.16
CA LYS A 191 13.80 9.87 -8.84
C LYS A 191 13.20 10.63 -10.03
N GLN A 192 13.78 10.47 -11.22
CA GLN A 192 13.27 11.11 -12.45
C GLN A 192 11.83 10.73 -12.80
N ARG A 193 11.42 9.49 -12.51
CA ARG A 193 10.02 9.06 -12.67
C ARG A 193 9.10 9.63 -11.59
N GLY A 194 9.59 9.78 -10.36
CA GLY A 194 8.82 10.24 -9.21
C GLY A 194 8.59 11.76 -9.17
N VAL A 195 9.61 12.56 -9.49
CA VAL A 195 9.52 14.05 -9.46
C VAL A 195 8.27 14.58 -10.15
N PRO A 196 7.97 14.23 -11.41
CA PRO A 196 6.80 14.78 -12.08
C PRO A 196 5.49 14.22 -11.57
N GLN A 197 5.46 13.18 -10.73
CA GLN A 197 4.22 12.45 -10.37
C GLN A 197 3.76 12.68 -8.92
N VAL A 198 4.55 13.36 -8.11
CA VAL A 198 4.19 13.59 -6.70
C VAL A 198 2.97 14.51 -6.62
N GLY A 199 2.03 14.17 -5.76
CA GLY A 199 0.72 14.80 -5.74
C GLY A 199 -0.16 14.38 -6.93
N SER A 200 -0.18 13.11 -7.29
CA SER A 200 -1.11 12.57 -8.28
C SER A 200 -1.67 11.20 -7.86
N LEU A 201 -2.89 10.89 -8.28
CA LEU A 201 -3.52 9.59 -8.02
C LEU A 201 -2.87 8.49 -8.84
N GLY A 202 -2.80 8.70 -10.15
CA GLY A 202 -2.36 7.70 -11.11
C GLY A 202 -3.46 6.94 -11.81
N SER A 203 -3.25 5.64 -11.95
CA SER A 203 -4.05 4.74 -12.79
C SER A 203 -4.14 3.36 -12.13
N GLY A 204 -4.88 2.44 -12.75
CA GLY A 204 -5.08 1.10 -12.20
C GLY A 204 -6.26 1.13 -11.24
N ASN A 205 -6.10 0.55 -10.05
CA ASN A 205 -7.10 0.57 -8.98
C ASN A 205 -7.04 1.84 -8.12
N HIS A 206 -6.27 2.86 -8.49
CA HIS A 206 -6.18 4.11 -7.74
C HIS A 206 -7.39 5.00 -7.99
N PHE A 207 -7.95 5.55 -6.92
CA PHE A 207 -9.14 6.39 -6.97
C PHE A 207 -9.17 7.44 -5.87
N LEU A 208 -10.10 8.37 -6.04
CA LEU A 208 -10.52 9.32 -5.03
C LEU A 208 -12.04 9.35 -5.03
N GLU A 209 -12.63 8.95 -3.91
CA GLU A 209 -14.07 8.70 -3.80
C GLU A 209 -14.70 9.54 -2.70
N VAL A 210 -15.91 10.03 -2.95
CA VAL A 210 -16.75 10.72 -1.97
C VAL A 210 -17.87 9.76 -1.61
N ASP A 211 -17.79 9.23 -0.40
CA ASP A 211 -18.62 8.13 0.07
C ASP A 211 -19.58 8.58 1.16
N LYS A 212 -20.58 7.73 1.44
CA LYS A 212 -21.43 7.88 2.61
C LYS A 212 -21.28 6.66 3.52
N VAL A 213 -21.29 6.89 4.83
CA VAL A 213 -21.40 5.82 5.82
C VAL A 213 -22.81 5.23 5.71
N GLU A 214 -22.99 4.12 5.01
CA GLU A 214 -24.32 3.52 4.85
C GLU A 214 -24.79 2.82 6.14
N LYS A 215 -23.86 2.20 6.88
CA LYS A 215 -24.19 1.40 8.05
C LYS A 215 -23.09 1.42 9.11
N ILE A 216 -23.50 1.50 10.38
CA ILE A 216 -22.60 1.36 11.54
C ILE A 216 -22.80 -0.01 12.21
N PHE A 217 -21.74 -0.82 12.25
CA PHE A 217 -21.77 -2.16 12.88
C PHE A 217 -21.30 -2.15 14.34
N ASP A 218 -20.30 -1.32 14.66
CA ASP A 218 -19.80 -1.11 16.01
C ASP A 218 -19.87 0.39 16.34
N PRO A 219 -20.90 0.83 17.09
CA PRO A 219 -21.07 2.24 17.43
C PRO A 219 -19.95 2.81 18.30
N VAL A 220 -19.27 1.98 19.10
CA VAL A 220 -18.19 2.44 19.99
C VAL A 220 -16.94 2.74 19.16
N ALA A 221 -16.54 1.81 18.30
CA ALA A 221 -15.40 2.00 17.40
C ALA A 221 -15.65 3.13 16.38
N ALA A 222 -16.85 3.15 15.76
CA ALA A 222 -17.21 4.18 14.79
C ALA A 222 -17.11 5.59 15.39
N LYS A 223 -17.66 5.79 16.60
CA LYS A 223 -17.55 7.08 17.32
C LYS A 223 -16.09 7.45 17.60
N ALA A 224 -15.24 6.48 18.00
CA ALA A 224 -13.82 6.73 18.23
C ALA A 224 -13.08 7.13 16.94
N PHE A 225 -13.52 6.64 15.79
CA PHE A 225 -13.02 7.01 14.46
C PHE A 225 -13.66 8.27 13.89
N GLY A 226 -14.54 8.95 14.63
CA GLY A 226 -15.24 10.14 14.13
C GLY A 226 -16.29 9.85 13.06
N LEU A 227 -16.78 8.61 13.01
CA LEU A 227 -17.92 8.16 12.21
C LEU A 227 -19.13 8.05 13.17
N VAL A 228 -19.88 9.14 13.29
CA VAL A 228 -20.87 9.34 14.36
C VAL A 228 -22.29 8.96 13.95
N GLU A 229 -22.60 8.94 12.65
CA GLU A 229 -23.94 8.60 12.16
C GLU A 229 -23.93 8.00 10.74
N GLU A 230 -24.99 7.25 10.42
CA GLU A 230 -25.26 6.79 9.06
C GLU A 230 -25.69 7.97 8.18
N GLY A 231 -25.20 8.04 6.95
CA GLY A 231 -25.36 9.15 6.03
C GLY A 231 -24.27 10.23 6.15
N GLN A 232 -23.34 10.11 7.09
CA GLN A 232 -22.15 10.95 7.17
C GLN A 232 -21.27 10.77 5.93
N ILE A 233 -20.69 11.86 5.43
CA ILE A 233 -19.85 11.85 4.24
C ILE A 233 -18.38 11.64 4.62
N THR A 234 -17.71 10.78 3.86
CA THR A 234 -16.28 10.52 3.95
C THR A 234 -15.62 10.69 2.58
N VAL A 235 -14.30 10.85 2.58
CA VAL A 235 -13.52 10.88 1.34
C VAL A 235 -12.38 9.86 1.44
N SER A 236 -12.31 8.96 0.47
CA SER A 236 -11.30 7.91 0.39
C SER A 236 -10.26 8.27 -0.66
N ILE A 237 -8.97 8.15 -0.34
CA ILE A 237 -7.86 8.31 -1.28
C ILE A 237 -7.12 6.98 -1.35
N HIS A 238 -7.10 6.37 -2.54
CA HIS A 238 -6.33 5.16 -2.81
C HIS A 238 -5.25 5.45 -3.85
N CYS A 239 -3.99 5.49 -3.40
CA CYS A 239 -2.83 5.59 -4.28
C CYS A 239 -1.54 5.16 -3.56
N GLY A 240 -0.44 5.06 -4.31
CA GLY A 240 0.86 4.64 -3.79
C GLY A 240 2.02 5.53 -4.22
N SER A 241 3.18 4.90 -4.36
CA SER A 241 4.46 5.55 -4.64
C SER A 241 4.72 5.83 -6.13
N ARG A 242 3.68 5.64 -6.94
CA ARG A 242 3.66 6.00 -8.36
C ARG A 242 4.80 5.30 -9.12
N GLY A 243 5.34 5.95 -10.15
CA GLY A 243 6.47 5.43 -10.90
C GLY A 243 7.77 5.35 -10.08
N CYS A 244 7.86 6.00 -8.93
CA CYS A 244 9.05 5.97 -8.08
C CYS A 244 9.23 4.60 -7.44
N GLY A 245 8.26 4.14 -6.64
CA GLY A 245 8.35 2.82 -5.99
C GLY A 245 8.35 1.67 -6.98
N HIS A 246 7.60 1.77 -8.09
CA HIS A 246 7.67 0.77 -9.16
C HIS A 246 9.09 0.61 -9.71
N GLN A 247 9.81 1.72 -9.90
CA GLN A 247 11.20 1.66 -10.37
C GLN A 247 12.14 1.14 -9.27
N ILE A 248 11.94 1.50 -8.00
CA ILE A 248 12.70 0.96 -6.86
C ILE A 248 12.57 -0.56 -6.80
N ALA A 249 11.33 -1.08 -6.84
CA ALA A 249 11.07 -2.52 -6.86
C ALA A 249 11.72 -3.20 -8.07
N THR A 250 11.61 -2.60 -9.26
CA THR A 250 12.24 -3.13 -10.50
C THR A 250 13.75 -3.20 -10.38
N ASP A 251 14.39 -2.15 -9.87
CA ASP A 251 15.85 -2.05 -9.78
C ASP A 251 16.39 -3.07 -8.77
N HIS A 252 15.78 -3.15 -7.59
CA HIS A 252 16.22 -4.09 -6.55
C HIS A 252 15.87 -5.53 -6.87
N LEU A 253 14.79 -5.81 -7.59
CA LEU A 253 14.49 -7.16 -8.05
C LEU A 253 15.61 -7.72 -8.95
N GLN A 254 16.19 -6.90 -9.84
CA GLN A 254 17.33 -7.31 -10.65
C GLN A 254 18.59 -7.58 -9.79
N VAL A 255 18.79 -6.83 -8.71
CA VAL A 255 19.87 -7.08 -7.74
C VAL A 255 19.63 -8.39 -7.01
N MET A 256 18.40 -8.64 -6.54
CA MET A 256 18.03 -9.87 -5.84
C MET A 256 18.14 -11.10 -6.73
N GLU A 257 17.75 -11.02 -8.01
CA GLU A 257 17.91 -12.13 -8.96
C GLU A 257 19.38 -12.54 -9.14
N ARG A 258 20.33 -11.59 -9.03
CA ARG A 258 21.77 -11.89 -9.03
C ARG A 258 22.22 -12.46 -7.69
N ALA A 259 21.78 -11.84 -6.59
CA ALA A 259 22.10 -12.30 -5.24
C ALA A 259 21.69 -13.75 -4.98
N VAL A 260 20.53 -14.18 -5.50
CA VAL A 260 20.04 -15.56 -5.46
C VAL A 260 20.99 -16.52 -6.18
N LYS A 261 21.46 -16.14 -7.38
CA LYS A 261 22.38 -16.96 -8.18
C LYS A 261 23.76 -17.07 -7.52
N ASP A 262 24.29 -15.95 -7.04
CA ASP A 262 25.63 -15.90 -6.44
C ASP A 262 25.71 -16.68 -5.13
N ARG A 263 24.58 -16.85 -4.44
CA ARG A 263 24.45 -17.59 -3.17
C ARG A 263 23.87 -19.00 -3.33
N ASP A 264 23.64 -19.45 -4.56
CA ASP A 264 23.00 -20.74 -4.90
C ASP A 264 21.68 -20.99 -4.13
N LEU A 265 20.88 -19.93 -3.92
CA LEU A 265 19.58 -20.05 -3.27
C LEU A 265 18.59 -20.73 -4.23
N ARG A 266 18.10 -21.90 -3.83
CA ARG A 266 17.11 -22.66 -4.60
C ARG A 266 15.70 -22.18 -4.29
N LEU A 267 15.15 -21.36 -5.16
CA LEU A 267 13.78 -20.88 -5.07
C LEU A 267 12.84 -21.72 -5.94
N PRO A 268 11.62 -22.04 -5.48
CA PRO A 268 10.64 -22.77 -6.28
C PRO A 268 10.08 -21.92 -7.44
N ASP A 269 10.24 -20.60 -7.38
CA ASP A 269 9.89 -19.66 -8.44
C ASP A 269 10.96 -18.56 -8.52
N ARG A 270 11.37 -18.19 -9.73
CA ARG A 270 12.33 -17.10 -9.96
C ARG A 270 11.79 -15.75 -9.47
N GLN A 271 10.48 -15.55 -9.49
CA GLN A 271 9.83 -14.32 -9.05
C GLN A 271 9.92 -14.09 -7.53
N LEU A 272 10.31 -15.11 -6.75
CA LEU A 272 10.60 -14.99 -5.31
C LEU A 272 12.02 -14.48 -5.02
N ALA A 273 12.67 -13.83 -5.99
CA ALA A 273 14.01 -13.30 -5.82
C ALA A 273 14.10 -12.46 -4.53
N CYS A 274 15.10 -12.77 -3.71
CA CYS A 274 15.27 -12.23 -2.37
C CYS A 274 16.76 -12.17 -1.99
N ALA A 275 17.06 -11.50 -0.89
CA ALA A 275 18.36 -11.56 -0.24
C ALA A 275 18.17 -11.63 1.29
N PRO A 276 19.15 -12.19 2.04
CA PRO A 276 19.13 -12.12 3.50
C PRO A 276 18.96 -10.67 3.97
N ILE A 277 18.12 -10.44 4.98
CA ILE A 277 17.81 -9.09 5.44
C ILE A 277 19.07 -8.33 5.87
N ASN A 278 20.02 -9.01 6.49
CA ASN A 278 21.30 -8.46 6.95
C ASN A 278 22.38 -8.35 5.85
N SER A 279 22.10 -8.77 4.61
CA SER A 279 23.03 -8.58 3.50
C SER A 279 23.04 -7.14 3.01
N LYS A 280 24.09 -6.74 2.28
CA LYS A 280 24.15 -5.42 1.66
C LYS A 280 22.95 -5.15 0.75
N GLU A 281 22.58 -6.12 -0.07
CA GLU A 281 21.45 -6.03 -0.99
C GLU A 281 20.11 -5.93 -0.24
N GLY A 282 19.95 -6.70 0.83
CA GLY A 282 18.77 -6.65 1.70
C GLY A 282 18.60 -5.29 2.38
N GLN A 283 19.65 -4.80 3.03
CA GLN A 283 19.65 -3.48 3.70
C GLN A 283 19.47 -2.33 2.70
N ASP A 284 20.16 -2.38 1.56
CA ASP A 284 19.99 -1.35 0.51
C ASP A 284 18.54 -1.33 -0.01
N TYR A 285 17.90 -2.49 -0.20
CA TYR A 285 16.50 -2.54 -0.61
C TYR A 285 15.56 -2.07 0.48
N HIS A 286 15.75 -2.48 1.74
CA HIS A 286 14.90 -2.05 2.85
C HIS A 286 14.90 -0.52 3.00
N ALA A 287 16.08 0.11 2.91
CA ALA A 287 16.21 1.56 2.94
C ALA A 287 15.60 2.25 1.71
N ALA A 288 15.75 1.67 0.51
CA ALA A 288 15.10 2.19 -0.70
C ALA A 288 13.57 2.01 -0.68
N MET A 289 13.08 0.91 -0.11
CA MET A 289 11.65 0.66 0.06
C MET A 289 11.04 1.67 1.05
N ALA A 290 11.72 1.96 2.15
CA ALA A 290 11.34 3.03 3.08
C ALA A 290 11.24 4.39 2.37
N CYS A 291 12.15 4.69 1.45
CA CYS A 291 12.03 5.89 0.59
C CYS A 291 10.77 5.87 -0.28
N GLY A 292 10.46 4.72 -0.90
CA GLY A 292 9.22 4.54 -1.66
C GLY A 292 7.97 4.75 -0.79
N ALA A 293 8.00 4.26 0.45
CA ALA A 293 6.93 4.41 1.42
C ALA A 293 6.72 5.88 1.82
N ASN A 294 7.80 6.58 2.17
CA ASN A 294 7.79 8.01 2.48
C ASN A 294 7.22 8.84 1.33
N TYR A 295 7.66 8.58 0.09
CA TYR A 295 7.11 9.25 -1.08
C TYR A 295 5.59 9.03 -1.22
N ALA A 296 5.08 7.81 -0.97
CA ALA A 296 3.65 7.54 -1.06
C ALA A 296 2.84 8.27 0.03
N TRP A 297 3.34 8.35 1.26
CA TRP A 297 2.70 9.13 2.33
C TRP A 297 2.71 10.63 2.02
N ALA A 298 3.82 11.17 1.51
CA ALA A 298 3.87 12.56 1.02
C ALA A 298 2.83 12.81 -0.08
N ASN A 299 2.72 11.86 -1.03
CA ASN A 299 1.75 11.93 -2.11
C ASN A 299 0.30 11.96 -1.59
N ARG A 300 -0.08 11.05 -0.69
CA ARG A 300 -1.42 11.04 -0.08
C ARG A 300 -1.70 12.27 0.77
N GLN A 301 -0.69 12.78 1.49
CA GLN A 301 -0.78 14.01 2.28
C GLN A 301 -1.07 15.24 1.40
N MET A 302 -0.37 15.39 0.27
CA MET A 302 -0.63 16.45 -0.70
C MET A 302 -2.02 16.34 -1.33
N ILE A 303 -2.43 15.12 -1.71
CA ILE A 303 -3.78 14.90 -2.28
C ILE A 303 -4.86 15.26 -1.27
N MET A 304 -4.73 14.87 -0.01
CA MET A 304 -5.68 15.23 1.05
C MET A 304 -5.77 16.74 1.24
N HIS A 305 -4.65 17.47 1.16
CA HIS A 305 -4.67 18.93 1.20
C HIS A 305 -5.53 19.51 0.08
N TRP A 306 -5.41 19.02 -1.16
CA TRP A 306 -6.24 19.48 -2.27
C TRP A 306 -7.69 19.00 -2.19
N VAL A 307 -7.96 17.86 -1.54
CA VAL A 307 -9.32 17.46 -1.20
C VAL A 307 -9.96 18.51 -0.30
N ARG A 308 -9.27 18.90 0.78
CA ARG A 308 -9.75 19.95 1.69
C ARG A 308 -10.03 21.26 0.93
N GLN A 309 -9.08 21.73 0.13
CA GLN A 309 -9.27 22.94 -0.70
C GLN A 309 -10.44 22.83 -1.70
N SER A 310 -10.69 21.63 -2.23
CA SER A 310 -11.81 21.39 -3.15
C SER A 310 -13.15 21.54 -2.43
N PHE A 311 -13.26 21.00 -1.22
CA PHE A 311 -14.46 21.17 -0.40
C PHE A 311 -14.61 22.62 0.07
N GLU A 312 -13.52 23.28 0.48
CA GLU A 312 -13.55 24.70 0.87
C GLU A 312 -14.07 25.60 -0.24
N LYS A 313 -13.62 25.36 -1.48
CA LYS A 313 -14.08 26.09 -2.66
C LYS A 313 -15.58 25.90 -2.92
N VAL A 314 -16.08 24.67 -2.83
CA VAL A 314 -17.49 24.36 -3.15
C VAL A 314 -18.46 24.76 -2.04
N PHE A 315 -18.04 24.64 -0.78
CA PHE A 315 -18.88 24.96 0.38
C PHE A 315 -18.67 26.40 0.88
N ALA A 316 -17.64 27.11 0.41
CA ALA A 316 -17.23 28.42 0.91
C ALA A 316 -17.08 28.43 2.45
N ARG A 317 -16.54 27.32 2.98
CA ARG A 317 -16.40 27.04 4.41
C ARG A 317 -15.04 26.38 4.66
N PRO A 318 -14.30 26.76 5.71
CA PRO A 318 -13.03 26.11 6.06
C PRO A 318 -13.17 24.59 6.25
N ALA A 319 -12.14 23.84 5.85
CA ALA A 319 -12.13 22.38 6.00
C ALA A 319 -12.20 21.93 7.46
N GLU A 320 -11.60 22.69 8.38
CA GLU A 320 -11.67 22.49 9.83
C GLU A 320 -13.12 22.56 10.34
N ASP A 321 -13.89 23.56 9.88
CA ASP A 321 -15.29 23.71 10.27
C ASP A 321 -16.15 22.56 9.72
N MET A 322 -15.78 22.02 8.55
CA MET A 322 -16.42 20.83 7.97
C MET A 322 -15.94 19.51 8.61
N GLY A 323 -15.07 19.58 9.63
CA GLY A 323 -14.57 18.42 10.34
C GLY A 323 -13.78 17.46 9.46
N MET A 324 -13.06 17.97 8.44
CA MET A 324 -12.32 17.18 7.44
C MET A 324 -11.03 16.53 7.99
N ASN A 325 -11.18 15.76 9.06
CA ASN A 325 -10.10 15.12 9.77
C ASN A 325 -9.72 13.80 9.11
N LEU A 326 -8.42 13.49 9.12
CA LEU A 326 -7.95 12.16 8.79
C LEU A 326 -8.50 11.17 9.84
N VAL A 327 -9.13 10.08 9.41
CA VAL A 327 -9.45 8.94 10.28
C VAL A 327 -8.20 8.11 10.47
N TYR A 328 -7.68 7.57 9.37
CA TYR A 328 -6.42 6.85 9.33
C TYR A 328 -5.86 6.74 7.90
N ASP A 329 -4.55 6.53 7.78
CA ASP A 329 -3.85 6.20 6.53
C ASP A 329 -3.01 4.93 6.76
N VAL A 330 -3.25 3.92 5.92
CA VAL A 330 -2.64 2.59 6.05
C VAL A 330 -2.07 2.10 4.72
N ALA A 331 -0.89 1.49 4.78
CA ALA A 331 -0.26 0.79 3.67
C ALA A 331 -0.86 -0.61 3.48
N HIS A 332 -0.90 -1.10 2.25
CA HIS A 332 -1.23 -2.50 1.97
C HIS A 332 -0.19 -3.23 1.09
N ASN A 333 0.92 -2.55 0.77
CA ASN A 333 2.08 -3.08 0.08
C ASN A 333 3.37 -2.60 0.79
N ILE A 334 3.76 -3.24 1.89
CA ILE A 334 4.88 -2.79 2.73
C ILE A 334 5.55 -3.97 3.44
N ALA A 335 6.78 -3.76 3.94
CA ALA A 335 7.50 -4.67 4.84
C ALA A 335 8.25 -3.86 5.91
#